data_AF-A0AAV1IT89-F1
#
_entry.id   AF-A0AAV1IT89-F1
#
_cell.length_a   1.000
_cell.length_b   1.000
_cell.length_c   1.000
_cell.angle_alpha   90.00
_cell.angle_beta   90.00
_cell.angle_gamma   90.00
#
_symmetry.space_group_name_H-M   'P 1'
#
loop_
_entity.id
_entity.type
_entity.pdbx_description
1 polymer ?
#
loop_
_entity_poly.entity_id
_entity_poly.type
_entity_poly.pdbx_seq_one_letter_code
_entity_poly.pdbx_strand_id
1 'polypeptide(L)'
;MLFIGRSQETETMKRDWKKQDEIKILMDRCRTLVVLSSLVCTFAAVISLHKILSQDVKFVKPFSPLPAGLYGNHLEPFVGEPPPPAKPYHQAHNAEAVGSLNAALEMKKHGKPDKALKLFQHAFALSPKHPDILNHYGEFLEDTKKDIVRADQLYTLALSNSPEHSGALTNRQRTASIVENLDREMLRKIDEKREALLSIPENDSALRRAKKEAYFQHIYHTVGIEGNTMTLSQTRSILETRIAVAGKSIDEHNEILGLDAAMKYINDTLLYRLRDITMGDILEIHKRVLGHVDPVEGGHFRRTQVYVGGHIPPGPSDIQNLMTQFLEWLNSEDAMELHPVRYAALAHYKLVHIHPFIDGNGRTSRLLMNLLLMQAGYPPVIIAKQHRHLYYQHLQTANEGDVRPFVRFIAQCTERTLNLYLWATSEYSHMVPAIGEPQILTGEGFEDLL
;
A
#
# COMPACT_ATOMS: atom_id res chain seq x y z
N MET A 1 64.13 19.87 76.35
CA MET A 1 63.74 18.78 75.42
C MET A 1 62.23 18.59 75.55
N LEU A 2 61.54 18.39 74.42
CA LEU A 2 60.10 18.20 74.20
C LEU A 2 59.30 19.47 73.82
N PHE A 3 58.43 19.27 72.81
CA PHE A 3 57.51 20.21 72.12
C PHE A 3 57.96 20.86 70.81
N ILE A 4 58.32 20.05 69.81
CA ILE A 4 58.00 20.31 68.39
C ILE A 4 57.59 18.97 67.77
N GLY A 5 56.30 18.78 67.46
CA GLY A 5 55.85 17.52 66.83
C GLY A 5 54.36 17.20 66.81
N ARG A 6 53.43 18.17 66.98
CA ARG A 6 51.98 17.87 67.04
C ARG A 6 51.10 18.52 65.95
N SER A 7 51.69 19.31 65.04
CA SER A 7 50.94 20.10 64.05
C SER A 7 50.79 19.43 62.68
N GLN A 8 51.71 18.57 62.24
CA GLN A 8 51.60 17.93 60.91
C GLN A 8 50.66 16.71 60.90
N GLU A 9 50.58 15.94 61.98
CA GLU A 9 49.69 14.75 62.05
C GLU A 9 48.20 15.09 62.06
N THR A 10 47.82 16.27 62.54
CA THR A 10 46.41 16.70 62.61
C THR A 10 45.87 17.21 61.28
N GLU A 11 46.72 17.77 60.40
CA GLU A 11 46.34 18.16 59.04
C GLU A 11 46.29 16.96 58.08
N THR A 12 47.19 15.98 58.23
CA THR A 12 47.15 14.74 57.45
C THR A 12 45.92 13.89 57.80
N MET A 13 45.61 13.74 59.10
CA MET A 13 44.35 13.09 59.52
C MET A 13 43.13 13.82 58.94
N LYS A 14 43.04 15.16 59.03
CA LYS A 14 41.88 15.88 58.48
C LYS A 14 41.71 15.72 56.96
N ARG A 15 42.81 15.61 56.20
CA ARG A 15 42.78 15.35 54.75
C ARG A 15 42.34 13.93 54.42
N ASP A 16 42.78 12.93 55.19
CA ASP A 16 42.38 11.54 54.99
C ASP A 16 40.90 11.31 55.34
N TRP A 17 40.41 11.94 56.41
CA TRP A 17 38.97 11.90 56.75
C TRP A 17 38.09 12.54 55.67
N LYS A 18 38.52 13.67 55.09
CA LYS A 18 37.78 14.34 54.02
C LYS A 18 37.74 13.52 52.72
N LYS A 19 38.85 12.84 52.38
CA LYS A 19 38.90 11.88 51.27
C LYS A 19 38.00 10.67 51.52
N GLN A 20 37.95 10.16 52.75
CA GLN A 20 37.10 9.03 53.10
C GLN A 20 35.60 9.38 52.98
N ASP A 21 35.20 10.59 53.39
CA ASP A 21 33.84 11.07 53.22
C ASP A 21 33.47 11.29 51.75
N GLU A 22 34.37 11.85 50.93
CA GLU A 22 34.14 12.01 49.48
C GLU A 22 33.97 10.67 48.76
N ILE A 23 34.77 9.66 49.11
CA ILE A 23 34.64 8.29 48.58
C ILE A 23 33.31 7.65 49.02
N LYS A 24 32.89 7.89 50.26
CA LYS A 24 31.62 7.36 50.79
C LYS A 24 30.42 7.97 50.07
N ILE A 25 30.44 9.28 49.82
CA ILE A 25 29.39 9.99 49.06
C ILE A 25 29.33 9.48 47.61
N LEU A 26 30.49 9.24 46.98
CA LEU A 26 30.55 8.70 45.62
C LEU A 26 29.99 7.27 45.56
N MET A 27 30.33 6.42 46.54
CA MET A 27 29.79 5.07 46.64
C MET A 27 28.28 5.05 46.86
N ASP A 28 27.75 5.93 47.70
CA ASP A 28 26.30 6.03 47.92
C ASP A 28 25.59 6.47 46.64
N ARG A 29 26.13 7.44 45.88
CA ARG A 29 25.58 7.84 44.58
C ARG A 29 25.57 6.69 43.57
N CYS A 30 26.64 5.91 43.49
CA CYS A 30 26.70 4.73 42.63
C CYS A 30 25.68 3.66 43.06
N ARG A 31 25.51 3.44 44.37
CA ARG A 31 24.47 2.52 44.89
C ARG A 31 23.06 3.01 44.54
N THR A 32 22.79 4.31 44.71
CA THR A 32 21.49 4.89 44.32
C THR A 32 21.23 4.73 42.82
N LEU A 33 22.26 4.91 41.98
CA LEU A 33 22.13 4.79 40.52
C LEU A 33 21.88 3.34 40.07
N VAL A 34 22.55 2.37 40.71
CA VAL A 34 22.29 0.93 40.48
C VAL A 34 20.89 0.54 40.94
N VAL A 35 20.44 1.00 42.11
CA VAL A 35 19.08 0.74 42.61
C VAL A 35 18.01 1.37 41.72
N LEU A 36 18.24 2.59 41.22
CA LEU A 36 17.33 3.24 40.27
C LEU A 36 17.28 2.49 38.93
N SER A 37 18.41 2.03 38.40
CA SER A 37 18.44 1.24 37.17
C SER A 37 17.71 -0.10 37.31
N SER A 38 17.84 -0.77 38.45
CA SER A 38 17.16 -2.04 38.70
C SER A 38 15.65 -1.84 38.88
N LEU A 39 15.23 -0.72 39.53
CA LEU A 39 13.81 -0.35 39.62
C LEU A 39 13.20 -0.06 38.25
N VAL A 40 13.91 0.67 37.37
CA VAL A 40 13.42 0.98 36.02
C VAL A 40 13.26 -0.31 35.19
N CYS A 41 14.22 -1.23 35.27
CA CYS A 41 14.13 -2.53 34.61
C CYS A 41 12.99 -3.40 35.15
N THR A 42 12.76 -3.43 36.47
CA THR A 42 11.66 -4.20 37.05
C THR A 42 10.31 -3.59 36.71
N PHE A 43 10.16 -2.27 36.71
CA PHE A 43 8.94 -1.60 36.24
C PHE A 43 8.68 -1.85 34.75
N ALA A 44 9.69 -1.80 33.89
CA ALA A 44 9.54 -2.12 32.47
C ALA A 44 9.12 -3.58 32.23
N ALA A 45 9.66 -4.52 33.02
CA ALA A 45 9.28 -5.93 32.97
C ALA A 45 7.85 -6.14 33.50
N VAL A 46 7.44 -5.46 34.57
CA VAL A 46 6.08 -5.52 35.11
C VAL A 46 5.07 -4.89 34.15
N ILE A 47 5.39 -3.78 33.48
CA ILE A 47 4.53 -3.19 32.43
C ILE A 47 4.41 -4.15 31.24
N SER A 48 5.51 -4.77 30.81
CA SER A 48 5.49 -5.75 29.72
C SER A 48 4.68 -7.00 30.10
N LEU A 49 4.84 -7.49 31.34
CA LEU A 49 4.08 -8.64 31.85
C LEU A 49 2.61 -8.29 32.05
N HIS A 50 2.29 -7.08 32.50
CA HIS A 50 0.92 -6.57 32.58
C HIS A 50 0.32 -6.41 31.18
N LYS A 51 1.08 -5.97 30.17
CA LYS A 51 0.64 -5.89 28.77
C LYS A 51 0.37 -7.27 28.16
N ILE A 52 1.15 -8.28 28.53
CA ILE A 52 0.95 -9.68 28.14
C ILE A 52 -0.26 -10.30 28.87
N LEU A 53 -0.43 -10.02 30.16
CA LEU A 53 -1.53 -10.56 30.97
C LEU A 53 -2.86 -9.82 30.78
N SER A 54 -2.83 -8.58 30.29
CA SER A 54 -4.04 -7.77 29.96
C SER A 54 -4.50 -7.96 28.52
N GLN A 55 -3.87 -8.86 27.75
CA GLN A 55 -4.49 -9.45 26.57
C GLN A 55 -5.61 -10.37 27.05
N ASP A 56 -6.71 -9.75 27.51
CA ASP A 56 -8.03 -10.34 27.33
C ASP A 56 -8.12 -10.71 25.85
N VAL A 57 -8.26 -12.00 25.59
CA VAL A 57 -8.54 -12.58 24.27
C VAL A 57 -9.90 -12.04 23.83
N LYS A 58 -9.91 -10.79 23.36
CA LYS A 58 -11.01 -10.21 22.62
C LYS A 58 -10.90 -10.77 21.22
N PHE A 59 -11.83 -11.66 20.88
CA PHE A 59 -12.07 -12.05 19.49
C PHE A 59 -12.37 -10.80 18.68
N VAL A 60 -11.33 -10.26 18.02
CA VAL A 60 -11.47 -9.19 17.03
C VAL A 60 -12.18 -9.81 15.83
N LYS A 61 -13.37 -9.32 15.50
CA LYS A 61 -14.06 -9.66 14.26
C LYS A 61 -13.18 -9.20 13.09
N PRO A 62 -12.65 -10.10 12.23
CA PRO A 62 -11.94 -9.68 11.03
C PRO A 62 -12.96 -9.16 10.03
N PHE A 63 -12.62 -8.06 9.34
CA PHE A 63 -13.47 -7.32 8.40
C PHE A 63 -14.64 -6.56 9.05
N SER A 64 -14.33 -5.58 9.89
CA SER A 64 -15.26 -4.46 10.06
C SER A 64 -15.26 -3.64 8.75
N PRO A 65 -16.41 -3.36 8.12
CA PRO A 65 -16.48 -2.36 7.07
C PRO A 65 -15.91 -1.04 7.59
N LEU A 66 -15.28 -0.26 6.72
CA LEU A 66 -14.90 1.12 7.05
C LEU A 66 -16.09 1.81 7.74
N PRO A 67 -15.88 2.56 8.84
CA PRO A 67 -16.98 3.24 9.51
C PRO A 67 -17.79 4.03 8.50
N ALA A 68 -19.12 3.92 8.61
CA ALA A 68 -20.08 4.40 7.61
C ALA A 68 -19.98 5.90 7.26
N GLY A 69 -19.15 6.69 7.96
CA GLY A 69 -18.89 8.10 7.67
C GLY A 69 -17.85 8.39 6.59
N LEU A 70 -17.12 7.39 6.09
CA LEU A 70 -16.21 7.51 4.92
C LEU A 70 -16.89 7.17 3.59
N TYR A 71 -18.09 6.59 3.65
CA TYR A 71 -19.05 6.57 2.55
C TYR A 71 -19.92 7.81 2.76
N GLY A 72 -19.96 8.74 1.81
CA GLY A 72 -20.69 10.00 1.99
C GLY A 72 -22.12 9.79 2.50
N ASN A 73 -22.38 10.13 3.76
CA ASN A 73 -23.73 10.15 4.34
C ASN A 73 -24.39 11.50 4.04
N HIS A 74 -24.86 11.67 2.82
CA HIS A 74 -26.00 12.53 2.50
C HIS A 74 -26.79 11.92 1.34
N LEU A 75 -27.42 10.78 1.60
CA LEU A 75 -28.67 10.42 0.97
C LEU A 75 -29.61 10.03 2.10
N GLU A 76 -30.38 11.01 2.57
CA GLU A 76 -31.67 10.69 3.20
C GLU A 76 -32.46 9.80 2.21
N PRO A 77 -33.26 8.84 2.70
CA PRO A 77 -34.07 8.02 1.82
C PRO A 77 -35.05 8.94 1.08
N PHE A 78 -34.75 9.22 -0.19
CA PHE A 78 -35.68 9.85 -1.10
C PHE A 78 -36.86 8.89 -1.23
N VAL A 79 -37.98 9.20 -0.57
CA VAL A 79 -39.28 8.62 -0.89
C VAL A 79 -39.71 9.23 -2.22
N GLY A 80 -39.01 8.84 -3.29
CA GLY A 80 -39.36 9.15 -4.67
C GLY A 80 -40.15 8.00 -5.25
N GLU A 81 -41.07 8.35 -6.14
CA GLU A 81 -41.89 7.42 -6.91
C GLU A 81 -41.09 6.22 -7.44
N PRO A 82 -41.74 5.04 -7.59
CA PRO A 82 -41.09 3.84 -8.11
C PRO A 82 -40.35 4.16 -9.42
N PRO A 83 -39.15 3.58 -9.63
CA PRO A 83 -38.37 3.86 -10.82
C PRO A 83 -39.22 3.58 -12.06
N PRO A 84 -39.17 4.45 -13.09
CA PRO A 84 -39.87 4.18 -14.33
C PRO A 84 -39.43 2.81 -14.88
N PRO A 85 -40.34 2.07 -15.54
CA PRO A 85 -40.03 0.73 -16.03
C PRO A 85 -38.73 0.75 -16.85
N ALA A 86 -37.86 -0.22 -16.57
CA ALA A 86 -36.57 -0.35 -17.24
C ALA A 86 -36.77 -0.25 -18.76
N LYS A 87 -35.98 0.63 -19.41
CA LYS A 87 -36.06 0.84 -20.87
C LYS A 87 -35.99 -0.53 -21.58
N PRO A 88 -36.76 -0.75 -22.67
CA PRO A 88 -36.83 -2.04 -23.39
C PRO A 88 -35.46 -2.63 -23.75
N TYR A 89 -34.47 -1.76 -23.95
CA TYR A 89 -33.08 -2.11 -24.26
C TYR A 89 -32.36 -2.88 -23.11
N HIS A 90 -32.65 -2.58 -21.85
CA HIS A 90 -32.03 -3.28 -20.69
C HIS A 90 -32.61 -4.69 -20.46
N GLN A 91 -33.87 -4.92 -20.87
CA GLN A 91 -34.51 -6.24 -20.76
C GLN A 91 -33.97 -7.23 -21.80
N ALA A 92 -33.70 -6.76 -23.02
CA ALA A 92 -33.13 -7.58 -24.09
C ALA A 92 -31.69 -8.06 -23.77
N HIS A 93 -30.83 -7.17 -23.27
CA HIS A 93 -29.46 -7.52 -22.85
C HIS A 93 -29.43 -8.54 -21.71
N ASN A 94 -30.36 -8.43 -20.75
CA ASN A 94 -30.45 -9.42 -19.67
C ASN A 94 -30.93 -10.79 -20.16
N ALA A 95 -31.86 -10.84 -21.12
CA ALA A 95 -32.30 -12.10 -21.70
C ALA A 95 -31.17 -12.82 -22.48
N GLU A 96 -30.38 -12.06 -23.24
CA GLU A 96 -29.20 -12.57 -23.95
C GLU A 96 -28.11 -13.06 -22.98
N ALA A 97 -27.88 -12.31 -21.89
CA ALA A 97 -26.93 -12.69 -20.84
C ALA A 97 -27.33 -14.01 -20.16
N VAL A 98 -28.61 -14.17 -19.84
CA VAL A 98 -29.16 -15.42 -19.26
C VAL A 98 -29.09 -16.58 -20.28
N GLY A 99 -29.36 -16.32 -21.56
CA GLY A 99 -29.15 -17.31 -22.63
C GLY A 99 -27.71 -17.79 -22.71
N SER A 100 -26.75 -16.86 -22.63
CA SER A 100 -25.31 -17.16 -22.60
C SER A 100 -24.89 -17.95 -21.36
N LEU A 101 -25.46 -17.63 -20.19
CA LEU A 101 -25.26 -18.38 -18.95
C LEU A 101 -25.75 -19.84 -19.10
N ASN A 102 -26.95 -20.05 -19.62
CA ASN A 102 -27.50 -21.38 -19.82
C ASN A 102 -26.62 -22.22 -20.76
N ALA A 103 -26.17 -21.62 -21.87
CA ALA A 103 -25.23 -22.26 -22.78
C ALA A 103 -23.89 -22.59 -22.10
N ALA A 104 -23.39 -21.71 -21.22
CA ALA A 104 -22.17 -21.96 -20.44
C ALA A 104 -22.31 -23.18 -19.52
N LEU A 105 -23.44 -23.27 -18.81
CA LEU A 105 -23.76 -24.40 -17.93
C LEU A 105 -23.89 -25.72 -18.71
N GLU A 106 -24.51 -25.69 -19.90
CA GLU A 106 -24.55 -26.85 -20.78
C GLU A 106 -23.15 -27.28 -21.25
N MET A 107 -22.31 -26.33 -21.68
CA MET A 107 -20.93 -26.65 -22.08
C MET A 107 -20.12 -27.23 -20.91
N LYS A 108 -20.32 -26.73 -19.68
CA LYS A 108 -19.72 -27.31 -18.45
C LYS A 108 -20.15 -28.76 -18.28
N LYS A 109 -21.46 -29.06 -18.36
CA LYS A 109 -22.02 -30.42 -18.24
C LYS A 109 -21.49 -31.38 -19.31
N HIS A 110 -21.27 -30.90 -20.53
CA HIS A 110 -20.71 -31.69 -21.63
C HIS A 110 -19.17 -31.84 -21.58
N GLY A 111 -18.53 -31.42 -20.48
CA GLY A 111 -17.07 -31.54 -20.32
C GLY A 111 -16.27 -30.63 -21.26
N LYS A 112 -16.83 -29.48 -21.66
CA LYS A 112 -16.17 -28.49 -22.56
C LYS A 112 -15.82 -27.20 -21.79
N PRO A 113 -14.85 -27.24 -20.87
CA PRO A 113 -14.60 -26.15 -19.92
C PRO A 113 -14.15 -24.85 -20.60
N ASP A 114 -13.39 -24.90 -21.69
CA ASP A 114 -12.90 -23.67 -22.33
C ASP A 114 -13.99 -22.94 -23.12
N LYS A 115 -14.96 -23.68 -23.67
CA LYS A 115 -16.16 -23.09 -24.28
C LYS A 115 -17.07 -22.49 -23.20
N ALA A 116 -17.24 -23.21 -22.09
CA ALA A 116 -17.99 -22.71 -20.95
C ALA A 116 -17.39 -21.40 -20.42
N LEU A 117 -16.06 -21.33 -20.26
CA LEU A 117 -15.37 -20.11 -19.80
C LEU A 117 -15.67 -18.91 -20.70
N LYS A 118 -15.58 -19.05 -22.02
CA LYS A 118 -15.87 -17.96 -22.96
C LYS A 118 -17.33 -17.49 -22.85
N LEU A 119 -18.26 -18.42 -22.68
CA LEU A 119 -19.68 -18.10 -22.52
C LEU A 119 -19.98 -17.43 -21.18
N PHE A 120 -19.33 -17.85 -20.08
CA PHE A 120 -19.42 -17.15 -18.80
C PHE A 120 -18.86 -15.72 -18.89
N GLN A 121 -17.71 -15.54 -19.53
CA GLN A 121 -17.12 -14.22 -19.77
C GLN A 121 -18.03 -13.33 -20.60
N HIS A 122 -18.67 -13.89 -21.62
CA HIS A 122 -19.63 -13.16 -22.46
C HIS A 122 -20.90 -12.77 -21.66
N ALA A 123 -21.48 -13.71 -20.91
CA ALA A 123 -22.64 -13.44 -20.04
C ALA A 123 -22.33 -12.34 -19.01
N PHE A 124 -21.15 -12.39 -18.39
CA PHE A 124 -20.67 -11.36 -17.47
C PHE A 124 -20.46 -10.00 -18.16
N ALA A 125 -19.93 -9.98 -19.38
CA ALA A 125 -19.74 -8.74 -20.14
C ALA A 125 -21.09 -8.08 -20.51
N LEU A 126 -22.12 -8.88 -20.79
CA LEU A 126 -23.48 -8.40 -21.09
C LEU A 126 -24.21 -7.88 -19.84
N SER A 127 -24.09 -8.59 -18.71
CA SER A 127 -24.76 -8.21 -17.46
C SER A 127 -23.84 -8.42 -16.24
N PRO A 128 -22.90 -7.50 -15.98
CA PRO A 128 -21.83 -7.66 -14.98
C PRO A 128 -22.31 -7.61 -13.53
N LYS A 129 -23.55 -7.16 -13.29
CA LYS A 129 -24.17 -7.06 -11.96
C LYS A 129 -25.22 -8.14 -11.70
N HIS A 130 -25.43 -9.08 -12.63
CA HIS A 130 -26.45 -10.10 -12.50
C HIS A 130 -26.02 -11.18 -11.49
N PRO A 131 -26.77 -11.39 -10.40
CA PRO A 131 -26.30 -12.22 -9.29
C PRO A 131 -26.16 -13.71 -9.67
N ASP A 132 -27.08 -14.28 -10.46
CA ASP A 132 -26.97 -15.68 -10.91
C ASP A 132 -25.76 -15.94 -11.82
N ILE A 133 -25.45 -14.99 -12.74
CA ILE A 133 -24.29 -15.08 -13.62
C ILE A 133 -23.00 -15.06 -12.79
N LEU A 134 -22.93 -14.14 -11.83
CA LEU A 134 -21.79 -14.02 -10.91
C LEU A 134 -21.61 -15.28 -10.06
N ASN A 135 -22.69 -15.80 -9.47
CA ASN A 135 -22.64 -17.00 -8.64
C ASN A 135 -22.20 -18.23 -9.46
N HIS A 136 -22.86 -18.53 -10.57
CA HIS A 136 -22.52 -19.70 -11.37
C HIS A 136 -21.15 -19.60 -12.05
N TYR A 137 -20.72 -18.38 -12.39
CA TYR A 137 -19.37 -18.18 -12.88
C TYR A 137 -18.34 -18.42 -11.77
N GLY A 138 -18.60 -17.97 -10.55
CA GLY A 138 -17.79 -18.29 -9.37
C GLY A 138 -17.65 -19.79 -9.14
N GLU A 139 -18.78 -20.52 -9.16
CA GLU A 139 -18.79 -21.98 -9.00
C GLU A 139 -17.97 -22.68 -10.09
N PHE A 140 -18.08 -22.21 -11.34
CA PHE A 140 -17.26 -22.73 -12.43
C PHE A 140 -15.76 -22.52 -12.21
N LEU A 141 -15.35 -21.32 -11.80
CA LEU A 141 -13.94 -21.01 -11.52
C LEU A 141 -13.38 -21.85 -10.40
N GLU A 142 -14.18 -22.06 -9.35
CA GLU A 142 -13.80 -22.86 -8.21
C GLU A 142 -13.67 -24.34 -8.57
N ASP A 143 -14.72 -24.94 -9.16
CA ASP A 143 -14.76 -26.36 -9.47
C ASP A 143 -13.70 -26.74 -10.51
N THR A 144 -13.60 -25.94 -11.57
CA THR A 144 -12.95 -26.31 -12.84
C THR A 144 -11.58 -25.66 -13.00
N LYS A 145 -11.43 -24.39 -12.62
CA LYS A 145 -10.18 -23.64 -12.78
C LYS A 145 -9.36 -23.56 -11.49
N LYS A 146 -9.90 -24.03 -10.36
CA LYS A 146 -9.28 -23.95 -9.02
C LYS A 146 -8.91 -22.52 -8.62
N ASP A 147 -9.60 -21.52 -9.17
CA ASP A 147 -9.38 -20.10 -8.90
C ASP A 147 -10.37 -19.62 -7.82
N ILE A 148 -10.07 -20.00 -6.57
CA ILE A 148 -10.91 -19.71 -5.40
C ILE A 148 -10.96 -18.20 -5.13
N VAL A 149 -9.87 -17.48 -5.37
CA VAL A 149 -9.77 -16.04 -5.12
C VAL A 149 -10.71 -15.27 -6.04
N ARG A 150 -10.73 -15.60 -7.34
CA ARG A 150 -11.67 -14.97 -8.27
C ARG A 150 -13.11 -15.43 -8.06
N ALA A 151 -13.32 -16.69 -7.66
CA ALA A 151 -14.66 -17.15 -7.27
C ALA A 151 -15.23 -16.34 -6.10
N ASP A 152 -14.46 -16.15 -5.02
CA ASP A 152 -14.86 -15.34 -3.86
C ASP A 152 -15.16 -13.89 -4.22
N GLN A 153 -14.41 -13.30 -5.15
CA GLN A 153 -14.69 -11.96 -5.68
C GLN A 153 -16.04 -11.91 -6.39
N LEU A 154 -16.37 -12.90 -7.21
CA LEU A 154 -17.66 -12.95 -7.90
C LEU A 154 -18.82 -13.17 -6.92
N TYR A 155 -18.67 -14.02 -5.89
CA TYR A 155 -19.68 -14.16 -4.83
C TYR A 155 -19.83 -12.85 -4.04
N THR A 156 -18.73 -12.15 -3.79
CA THR A 156 -18.73 -10.85 -3.13
C THR A 156 -19.50 -9.80 -3.93
N LEU A 157 -19.25 -9.75 -5.23
CA LEU A 157 -19.95 -8.86 -6.16
C LEU A 157 -21.43 -9.24 -6.31
N ALA A 158 -21.77 -10.54 -6.29
CA ALA A 158 -23.15 -10.98 -6.32
C ALA A 158 -23.93 -10.46 -5.10
N LEU A 159 -23.33 -10.54 -3.91
CA LEU A 159 -23.95 -10.09 -2.65
C LEU A 159 -23.99 -8.58 -2.50
N SER A 160 -23.06 -7.83 -3.10
CA SER A 160 -23.16 -6.36 -3.09
C SER A 160 -24.33 -5.85 -3.94
N ASN A 161 -24.70 -6.58 -5.00
CA ASN A 161 -25.85 -6.26 -5.84
C ASN A 161 -27.15 -6.90 -5.35
N SER A 162 -27.09 -8.09 -4.74
CA SER A 162 -28.25 -8.83 -4.21
C SER A 162 -27.90 -9.51 -2.88
N PRO A 163 -28.01 -8.81 -1.73
CA PRO A 163 -27.60 -9.31 -0.43
C PRO A 163 -28.27 -10.62 0.01
N GLU A 164 -29.51 -10.84 -0.41
CA GLU A 164 -30.33 -12.01 -0.04
C GLU A 164 -30.09 -13.24 -0.95
N HIS A 165 -29.12 -13.18 -1.87
CA HIS A 165 -28.87 -14.29 -2.80
C HIS A 165 -28.25 -15.50 -2.07
N SER A 166 -29.07 -16.51 -1.80
CA SER A 166 -28.72 -17.69 -0.98
C SER A 166 -27.47 -18.44 -1.46
N GLY A 167 -27.36 -18.74 -2.76
CA GLY A 167 -26.20 -19.47 -3.32
C GLY A 167 -24.88 -18.74 -3.07
N ALA A 168 -24.81 -17.47 -3.48
CA ALA A 168 -23.67 -16.59 -3.24
C ALA A 168 -23.32 -16.46 -1.75
N LEU A 169 -24.31 -16.40 -0.86
CA LEU A 169 -24.10 -16.32 0.60
C LEU A 169 -23.39 -17.58 1.12
N THR A 170 -23.92 -18.77 0.80
CA THR A 170 -23.33 -20.05 1.22
C THR A 170 -21.93 -20.23 0.63
N ASN A 171 -21.77 -19.93 -0.66
CA ASN A 171 -20.47 -20.04 -1.32
C ASN A 171 -19.44 -19.10 -0.71
N ARG A 172 -19.80 -17.83 -0.48
CA ARG A 172 -18.90 -16.85 0.15
C ARG A 172 -18.51 -17.22 1.57
N GLN A 173 -19.45 -17.70 2.39
CA GLN A 173 -19.15 -18.14 3.75
C GLN A 173 -18.06 -19.21 3.78
N ARG A 174 -18.04 -20.10 2.78
CA ARG A 174 -17.04 -21.15 2.65
C ARG A 174 -15.72 -20.64 2.07
N THR A 175 -15.74 -19.76 1.07
CA THR A 175 -14.52 -19.26 0.42
C THR A 175 -13.79 -18.20 1.24
N ALA A 176 -14.48 -17.44 2.08
CA ALA A 176 -13.91 -16.29 2.79
C ALA A 176 -12.67 -16.65 3.63
N SER A 177 -12.75 -17.70 4.45
CA SER A 177 -11.63 -18.12 5.31
C SER A 177 -10.45 -18.69 4.50
N ILE A 178 -10.75 -19.40 3.41
CA ILE A 178 -9.74 -19.93 2.50
C ILE A 178 -8.97 -18.79 1.84
N VAL A 179 -9.69 -17.80 1.30
CA VAL A 179 -9.09 -16.64 0.65
C VAL A 179 -8.32 -15.77 1.65
N GLU A 180 -8.82 -15.61 2.87
CA GLU A 180 -8.08 -14.90 3.91
C GLU A 180 -6.74 -15.59 4.24
N ASN A 181 -6.73 -16.92 4.34
CA ASN A 181 -5.50 -17.68 4.56
C ASN A 181 -4.53 -17.57 3.38
N LEU A 182 -5.03 -17.59 2.14
CA LEU A 182 -4.21 -17.38 0.94
C LEU A 182 -3.59 -15.98 0.92
N ASP A 183 -4.37 -14.95 1.26
CA ASP A 183 -3.88 -13.58 1.32
C ASP A 183 -2.81 -13.42 2.42
N ARG A 184 -3.03 -14.04 3.59
CA ARG A 184 -2.07 -14.05 4.70
C ARG A 184 -0.77 -14.73 4.31
N GLU A 185 -0.84 -15.87 3.63
CA GLU A 185 0.33 -16.60 3.16
C GLU A 185 1.12 -15.83 2.10
N MET A 186 0.43 -15.17 1.16
CA MET A 186 1.06 -14.28 0.18
C MET A 186 1.86 -13.16 0.87
N LEU A 187 1.26 -12.51 1.87
CA LEU A 187 1.94 -11.45 2.63
C LEU A 187 3.13 -11.99 3.44
N ARG A 188 2.98 -13.16 4.06
CA ARG A 188 4.06 -13.84 4.79
C ARG A 188 5.28 -14.11 3.89
N LYS A 189 5.07 -14.60 2.67
CA LYS A 189 6.16 -14.82 1.69
C LYS A 189 6.85 -13.52 1.28
N ILE A 190 6.09 -12.44 1.17
CA ILE A 190 6.62 -11.11 0.88
C ILE A 190 7.51 -10.61 2.03
N ASP A 191 7.12 -10.85 3.30
CA ASP A 191 7.96 -10.56 4.46
C ASP A 191 9.27 -11.35 4.45
N GLU A 192 9.24 -12.64 4.13
CA GLU A 192 10.46 -13.46 4.02
C GLU A 192 11.46 -12.87 3.01
N LYS A 193 10.96 -12.43 1.85
CA LYS A 193 11.78 -11.78 0.81
C LYS A 193 12.31 -10.42 1.24
N ARG A 194 11.51 -9.66 2.01
CA ARG A 194 11.96 -8.40 2.62
C ARG A 194 13.09 -8.65 3.60
N GLU A 195 12.94 -9.61 4.51
CA GLU A 195 14.00 -9.94 5.48
C GLU A 195 15.28 -10.42 4.79
N ALA A 196 15.15 -11.23 3.73
CA ALA A 196 16.29 -11.61 2.89
C ALA A 196 17.00 -10.39 2.28
N LEU A 197 16.26 -9.42 1.73
CA LEU A 197 16.84 -8.20 1.18
C LEU A 197 17.51 -7.33 2.26
N LEU A 198 16.91 -7.21 3.43
CA LEU A 198 17.47 -6.45 4.56
C LEU A 198 18.75 -7.07 5.14
N SER A 199 18.95 -8.37 4.95
CA SER A 199 20.18 -9.07 5.36
C SER A 199 21.40 -8.69 4.50
N ILE A 200 21.18 -8.10 3.32
CA ILE A 200 22.23 -7.70 2.39
C ILE A 200 22.88 -6.40 2.87
N PRO A 201 24.22 -6.33 3.00
CA PRO A 201 24.90 -5.11 3.43
C PRO A 201 24.62 -3.91 2.52
N GLU A 202 24.35 -2.75 3.10
CA GLU A 202 24.08 -1.50 2.36
C GLU A 202 25.24 -1.02 1.48
N ASN A 203 26.47 -1.45 1.78
CA ASN A 203 27.65 -1.15 0.97
C ASN A 203 27.82 -2.11 -0.22
N ASP A 204 26.96 -3.11 -0.38
CA ASP A 204 26.99 -4.03 -1.51
C ASP A 204 26.85 -3.28 -2.85
N SER A 205 27.78 -3.53 -3.75
CA SER A 205 27.86 -2.80 -5.01
C SER A 205 26.70 -3.12 -5.96
N ALA A 206 26.18 -4.35 -5.92
CA ALA A 206 25.06 -4.79 -6.73
C ALA A 206 23.75 -4.20 -6.20
N LEU A 207 23.56 -4.19 -4.87
CA LEU A 207 22.42 -3.54 -4.22
C LEU A 207 22.37 -2.04 -4.54
N ARG A 208 23.51 -1.34 -4.46
CA ARG A 208 23.60 0.08 -4.83
C ARG A 208 23.25 0.33 -6.29
N ARG A 209 23.68 -0.55 -7.20
CA ARG A 209 23.33 -0.49 -8.62
C ARG A 209 21.83 -0.74 -8.83
N ALA A 210 21.26 -1.74 -8.17
CA ALA A 210 19.84 -2.05 -8.23
C ALA A 210 18.98 -0.89 -7.72
N LYS A 211 19.35 -0.27 -6.58
CA LYS A 211 18.68 0.94 -6.05
C LYS A 211 18.71 2.09 -7.07
N LYS A 212 19.86 2.34 -7.71
CA LYS A 212 19.98 3.39 -8.74
C LYS A 212 19.10 3.09 -9.95
N GLU A 213 19.07 1.84 -10.41
CA GLU A 213 18.26 1.45 -11.57
C GLU A 213 16.76 1.52 -11.28
N ALA A 214 16.34 1.00 -10.13
CA ALA A 214 14.95 1.05 -9.66
C ALA A 214 14.44 2.50 -9.53
N TYR A 215 15.30 3.45 -9.16
CA TYR A 215 14.96 4.88 -9.13
C TYR A 215 14.50 5.39 -10.50
N PHE A 216 15.25 5.10 -11.57
CA PHE A 216 14.87 5.49 -12.93
C PHE A 216 13.63 4.76 -13.41
N GLN A 217 13.53 3.46 -13.13
CA GLN A 217 12.36 2.66 -13.50
C GLN A 217 11.09 3.14 -12.81
N HIS A 218 11.16 3.48 -11.52
CA HIS A 218 10.04 4.04 -10.77
C HIS A 218 9.53 5.31 -11.43
N ILE A 219 10.41 6.27 -11.75
CA ILE A 219 10.04 7.51 -12.41
C ILE A 219 9.39 7.25 -13.77
N TYR A 220 10.06 6.47 -14.63
CA TYR A 220 9.56 6.12 -15.95
C TYR A 220 8.16 5.48 -15.91
N HIS A 221 7.95 4.50 -15.02
CA HIS A 221 6.70 3.79 -14.96
C HIS A 221 5.56 4.63 -14.39
N THR A 222 5.80 5.42 -13.34
CA THR A 222 4.73 6.20 -12.71
C THR A 222 4.27 7.37 -13.58
N VAL A 223 5.14 8.04 -14.34
CA VAL A 223 4.71 9.05 -15.33
C VAL A 223 4.09 8.37 -16.56
N GLY A 224 4.61 7.21 -16.95
CA GLY A 224 4.08 6.42 -18.06
C GLY A 224 2.65 5.91 -17.84
N ILE A 225 2.25 5.64 -16.58
CA ILE A 225 0.86 5.30 -16.22
C ILE A 225 -0.09 6.47 -16.52
N GLU A 226 0.37 7.71 -16.35
CA GLU A 226 -0.41 8.93 -16.61
C GLU A 226 -0.40 9.36 -18.09
N GLY A 227 0.36 8.65 -18.94
CA GLY A 227 0.37 8.86 -20.39
C GLY A 227 1.64 9.51 -20.95
N ASN A 228 2.65 9.77 -20.12
CA ASN A 228 3.93 10.27 -20.57
C ASN A 228 4.59 9.29 -21.56
N THR A 229 5.06 9.81 -22.69
CA THR A 229 5.52 9.04 -23.85
C THR A 229 7.05 8.89 -23.91
N MET A 230 7.78 9.40 -22.91
CA MET A 230 9.23 9.24 -22.80
C MET A 230 9.62 7.76 -22.70
N THR A 231 10.73 7.37 -23.31
CA THR A 231 11.34 6.06 -23.09
C THR A 231 12.14 6.04 -21.79
N LEU A 232 12.43 4.85 -21.25
CA LEU A 232 13.28 4.72 -20.07
C LEU A 232 14.67 5.37 -20.28
N SER A 233 15.26 5.23 -21.47
CA SER A 233 16.55 5.85 -21.81
C SER A 233 16.48 7.38 -21.84
N GLN A 234 15.39 7.94 -22.38
CA GLN A 234 15.14 9.39 -22.38
C GLN A 234 14.94 9.90 -20.95
N THR A 235 14.11 9.23 -20.15
CA THR A 235 13.92 9.55 -18.73
C THR A 235 15.25 9.54 -17.96
N ARG A 236 16.07 8.50 -18.15
CA ARG A 236 17.40 8.43 -17.52
C ARG A 236 18.29 9.59 -17.95
N SER A 237 18.36 9.88 -19.26
CA SER A 237 19.18 10.97 -19.80
C SER A 237 18.79 12.32 -19.19
N ILE A 238 17.49 12.62 -19.07
CA ILE A 238 16.99 13.85 -18.43
C ILE A 238 17.45 13.95 -16.98
N LEU A 239 17.35 12.86 -16.21
CA LEU A 239 17.66 12.86 -14.79
C LEU A 239 19.16 12.96 -14.50
N GLU A 240 20.00 12.36 -15.35
CA GLU A 240 21.45 12.36 -15.20
C GLU A 240 22.09 13.64 -15.76
N THR A 241 21.69 14.08 -16.95
CA THR A 241 22.36 15.18 -17.66
C THR A 241 21.65 16.53 -17.54
N ARG A 242 20.35 16.52 -17.19
CA ARG A 242 19.47 17.70 -17.21
C ARG A 242 19.34 18.35 -18.60
N ILE A 243 19.66 17.60 -19.66
CA ILE A 243 19.51 18.03 -21.05
C ILE A 243 18.12 17.63 -21.57
N ALA A 244 17.46 18.54 -22.28
CA ALA A 244 16.17 18.29 -22.91
C ALA A 244 16.29 17.35 -24.11
N VAL A 245 15.28 16.50 -24.29
CA VAL A 245 15.11 15.59 -25.41
C VAL A 245 14.30 16.27 -26.50
N ALA A 246 14.90 16.42 -27.68
CA ALA A 246 14.25 17.06 -28.82
C ALA A 246 12.99 16.29 -29.28
N GLY A 247 11.94 17.04 -29.67
CA GLY A 247 10.69 16.48 -30.20
C GLY A 247 9.73 15.91 -29.14
N LYS A 248 9.99 16.13 -27.84
CA LYS A 248 9.11 15.77 -26.72
C LYS A 248 8.50 17.01 -26.06
N SER A 249 7.35 16.85 -25.42
CA SER A 249 6.68 17.97 -24.74
C SER A 249 7.52 18.46 -23.55
N ILE A 250 7.52 19.77 -23.30
CA ILE A 250 8.14 20.36 -22.12
C ILE A 250 7.46 19.83 -20.85
N ASP A 251 6.14 19.67 -20.88
CA ASP A 251 5.37 19.14 -19.75
C ASP A 251 5.85 17.73 -19.40
N GLU A 252 6.09 16.86 -20.39
CA GLU A 252 6.61 15.50 -20.16
C GLU A 252 8.00 15.50 -19.48
N HIS A 253 8.85 16.50 -19.77
CA HIS A 253 10.12 16.67 -19.05
C HIS A 253 9.87 17.13 -17.63
N ASN A 254 8.99 18.12 -17.46
CA ASN A 254 8.67 18.72 -16.17
C ASN A 254 8.02 17.71 -15.21
N GLU A 255 7.21 16.77 -15.71
CA GLU A 255 6.67 15.66 -14.92
C GLU A 255 7.78 14.74 -14.37
N ILE A 256 8.76 14.41 -15.20
CA ILE A 256 9.92 13.59 -14.80
C ILE A 256 10.74 14.32 -13.73
N LEU A 257 11.00 15.61 -13.94
CA LEU A 257 11.76 16.45 -13.00
C LEU A 257 11.02 16.70 -11.69
N GLY A 258 9.70 16.92 -11.75
CA GLY A 258 8.86 17.09 -10.56
C GLY A 258 8.83 15.85 -9.69
N LEU A 259 8.77 14.68 -10.32
CA LEU A 259 8.81 13.43 -9.59
C LEU A 259 10.19 13.12 -9.00
N ASP A 260 11.29 13.42 -9.71
CA ASP A 260 12.66 13.35 -9.18
C ASP A 260 12.81 14.24 -7.93
N ALA A 261 12.30 15.47 -7.99
CA ALA A 261 12.30 16.38 -6.86
C ALA A 261 11.47 15.85 -5.67
N ALA A 262 10.29 15.27 -5.94
CA ALA A 262 9.42 14.71 -4.90
C ALA A 262 10.06 13.50 -4.21
N MET A 263 10.67 12.59 -4.98
CA MET A 263 11.37 11.42 -4.42
C MET A 263 12.59 11.82 -3.57
N LYS A 264 13.37 12.81 -4.02
CA LYS A 264 14.49 13.33 -3.22
C LYS A 264 14.01 13.89 -1.88
N TYR A 265 12.94 14.69 -1.90
CA TYR A 265 12.34 15.21 -0.67
C TYR A 265 11.87 14.10 0.28
N ILE A 266 11.22 13.07 -0.23
CA ILE A 266 10.80 11.91 0.57
C ILE A 266 12.01 11.26 1.24
N ASN A 267 13.06 10.95 0.46
CA ASN A 267 14.26 10.28 0.96
C ASN A 267 15.04 11.12 1.98
N ASP A 268 15.18 12.42 1.71
CA ASP A 268 16.02 13.31 2.51
C ASP A 268 15.30 13.83 3.76
N THR A 269 13.97 13.96 3.72
CA THR A 269 13.20 14.67 4.77
C THR A 269 12.21 13.78 5.51
N LEU A 270 11.51 12.88 4.81
CA LEU A 270 10.37 12.16 5.40
C LEU A 270 10.72 10.73 5.85
N LEU A 271 11.59 10.04 5.12
CA LEU A 271 11.85 8.61 5.31
C LEU A 271 12.28 8.26 6.74
N TYR A 272 13.20 9.03 7.32
CA TYR A 272 13.76 8.75 8.66
C TYR A 272 13.10 9.56 9.78
N ARG A 273 12.00 10.26 9.48
CA ARG A 273 11.31 11.09 10.46
C ARG A 273 10.40 10.22 11.34
N LEU A 274 10.66 10.19 12.64
CA LEU A 274 9.87 9.47 13.66
C LEU A 274 8.54 10.15 14.02
N ARG A 275 8.00 11.02 13.14
CA ARG A 275 6.77 11.79 13.40
C ARG A 275 5.69 11.42 12.40
N ASP A 276 4.44 11.52 12.87
CA ASP A 276 3.21 11.39 12.11
C ASP A 276 3.27 12.09 10.75
N ILE A 277 2.62 11.49 9.75
CA ILE A 277 2.44 12.13 8.45
C ILE A 277 1.38 13.21 8.62
N THR A 278 1.72 14.42 8.19
CA THR A 278 0.89 15.61 8.31
C THR A 278 0.30 16.01 6.97
N MET A 279 -0.71 16.88 7.01
CA MET A 279 -1.25 17.51 5.80
C MET A 279 -0.16 18.20 4.99
N GLY A 280 0.73 18.93 5.69
CA GLY A 280 1.83 19.66 5.07
C GLY A 280 2.74 18.74 4.26
N ASP A 281 3.02 17.53 4.75
CA ASP A 281 3.87 16.57 4.02
C ASP A 281 3.23 16.14 2.68
N ILE A 282 1.92 15.87 2.67
CA ILE A 282 1.20 15.49 1.44
C ILE A 282 1.18 16.66 0.45
N LEU A 283 0.90 17.88 0.93
CA LEU A 283 0.91 19.08 0.08
C LEU A 283 2.31 19.36 -0.48
N GLU A 284 3.36 19.15 0.31
CA GLU A 284 4.75 19.41 -0.07
C GLU A 284 5.30 18.36 -1.06
N ILE A 285 4.84 17.10 -0.95
CA ILE A 285 5.01 16.07 -1.99
C ILE A 285 4.31 16.53 -3.28
N HIS A 286 3.02 16.86 -3.21
CA HIS A 286 2.23 17.25 -4.39
C HIS A 286 2.81 18.50 -5.08
N LYS A 287 3.26 19.48 -4.30
CA LYS A 287 3.93 20.69 -4.79
C LYS A 287 5.16 20.37 -5.64
N ARG A 288 5.95 19.37 -5.26
CA ARG A 288 7.11 18.94 -6.07
C ARG A 288 6.68 18.17 -7.31
N VAL A 289 5.71 17.27 -7.17
CA VAL A 289 5.16 16.48 -8.28
C VAL A 289 4.67 17.38 -9.40
N LEU A 290 3.85 18.38 -9.07
CA LEU A 290 3.18 19.21 -10.08
C LEU A 290 3.90 20.54 -10.34
N GLY A 291 4.76 21.02 -9.44
CA GLY A 291 5.26 22.41 -9.46
C GLY A 291 6.10 22.81 -10.68
N HIS A 292 6.65 21.85 -11.43
CA HIS A 292 7.31 22.14 -12.71
C HIS A 292 6.33 22.22 -13.89
N VAL A 293 5.17 21.59 -13.79
CA VAL A 293 4.12 21.57 -14.82
C VAL A 293 3.11 22.69 -14.56
N ASP A 294 2.55 22.72 -13.35
CA ASP A 294 1.62 23.75 -12.89
C ASP A 294 2.03 24.25 -11.49
N PRO A 295 2.84 25.32 -11.42
CA PRO A 295 3.27 25.90 -10.15
C PRO A 295 2.13 26.62 -9.39
N VAL A 296 1.02 26.93 -10.05
CA VAL A 296 -0.13 27.61 -9.42
C VAL A 296 -0.94 26.62 -8.60
N GLU A 297 -1.21 25.44 -9.17
CA GLU A 297 -2.01 24.39 -8.52
C GLU A 297 -1.16 23.44 -7.67
N GLY A 298 0.16 23.40 -7.88
CA GLY A 298 1.09 22.59 -7.09
C GLY A 298 0.99 22.85 -5.58
N GLY A 299 0.65 21.82 -4.82
CA GLY A 299 0.49 21.87 -3.36
C GLY A 299 -0.82 22.49 -2.86
N HIS A 300 -1.80 22.74 -3.73
CA HIS A 300 -3.10 23.29 -3.36
C HIS A 300 -4.23 22.31 -3.68
N PHE A 301 -5.25 22.27 -2.82
CA PHE A 301 -6.46 21.50 -3.11
C PHE A 301 -7.24 22.09 -4.28
N ARG A 302 -7.89 21.22 -5.05
CA ARG A 302 -8.75 21.66 -6.14
C ARG A 302 -9.93 22.47 -5.62
N ARG A 303 -10.32 23.46 -6.43
CA ARG A 303 -11.45 24.37 -6.14
C ARG A 303 -12.70 24.02 -6.94
N THR A 304 -12.61 23.06 -7.85
CA THR A 304 -13.66 22.67 -8.79
C THR A 304 -13.94 21.17 -8.71
N GLN A 305 -15.14 20.78 -9.11
CA GLN A 305 -15.49 19.37 -9.23
C GLN A 305 -14.87 18.77 -10.49
N VAL A 306 -14.46 17.50 -10.42
CA VAL A 306 -13.82 16.77 -11.52
C VAL A 306 -14.50 15.41 -11.73
N TYR A 307 -14.22 14.78 -12.87
CA TYR A 307 -14.70 13.44 -13.22
C TYR A 307 -13.50 12.57 -13.60
N VAL A 308 -13.34 11.42 -12.94
CA VAL A 308 -12.15 10.58 -13.07
C VAL A 308 -12.58 9.20 -13.56
N GLY A 309 -12.68 9.06 -14.89
CA GLY A 309 -13.24 7.85 -15.50
C GLY A 309 -14.69 7.63 -15.05
N GLY A 310 -14.95 6.53 -14.34
CA GLY A 310 -16.26 6.21 -13.77
C GLY A 310 -16.51 6.72 -12.35
N HIS A 311 -15.54 7.42 -11.75
CA HIS A 311 -15.60 7.92 -10.37
C HIS A 311 -15.90 9.42 -10.32
N ILE A 312 -16.82 9.82 -9.45
CA ILE A 312 -17.10 11.22 -9.10
C ILE A 312 -16.57 11.42 -7.68
N PRO A 313 -15.42 12.09 -7.50
CA PRO A 313 -14.88 12.32 -6.17
C PRO A 313 -15.72 13.33 -5.37
N PRO A 314 -15.50 13.42 -4.05
CA PRO A 314 -16.18 14.37 -3.15
C PRO A 314 -16.15 15.83 -3.64
N GLY A 315 -17.08 16.67 -3.19
CA GLY A 315 -17.05 18.09 -3.57
C GLY A 315 -15.82 18.82 -2.99
N PRO A 316 -15.34 19.93 -3.61
CA PRO A 316 -14.23 20.71 -3.08
C PRO A 316 -14.40 21.17 -1.62
N SER A 317 -15.65 21.43 -1.19
CA SER A 317 -15.98 21.79 0.19
C SER A 317 -15.67 20.70 1.21
N ASP A 318 -15.67 19.43 0.79
CA ASP A 318 -15.52 18.27 1.68
C ASP A 318 -14.07 17.81 1.80
N ILE A 319 -13.20 18.22 0.86
CA ILE A 319 -11.80 17.76 0.75
C ILE A 319 -11.05 17.97 2.06
N GLN A 320 -11.17 19.16 2.66
CA GLN A 320 -10.45 19.48 3.90
C GLN A 320 -10.80 18.49 5.02
N ASN A 321 -12.09 18.23 5.23
CA ASN A 321 -12.56 17.32 6.26
C ASN A 321 -12.14 15.86 5.97
N LEU A 322 -12.30 15.42 4.73
CA LEU A 322 -11.93 14.07 4.31
C LEU A 322 -10.42 13.82 4.40
N MET A 323 -9.60 14.81 4.08
CA MET A 323 -8.16 14.72 4.24
C MET A 323 -7.75 14.71 5.72
N THR A 324 -8.46 15.43 6.59
CA THR A 324 -8.26 15.32 8.05
C THR A 324 -8.57 13.90 8.54
N GLN A 325 -9.74 13.35 8.18
CA GLN A 325 -10.11 11.97 8.54
C GLN A 325 -9.15 10.94 7.96
N PHE A 326 -8.64 11.18 6.75
CA PHE A 326 -7.62 10.36 6.14
C PHE A 326 -6.33 10.34 6.97
N LEU A 327 -5.86 11.50 7.43
CA LEU A 327 -4.67 11.61 8.27
C LEU A 327 -4.88 11.02 9.67
N GLU A 328 -6.07 11.17 10.25
CA GLU A 328 -6.43 10.53 11.52
C GLU A 328 -6.34 9.01 11.40
N TRP A 329 -6.88 8.44 10.32
CA TRP A 329 -6.73 7.01 10.03
C TRP A 329 -5.28 6.64 9.74
N LEU A 330 -4.56 7.45 8.96
CA LEU A 330 -3.16 7.16 8.56
C LEU A 330 -2.24 7.05 9.78
N ASN A 331 -2.49 7.83 10.82
CA ASN A 331 -1.69 7.84 12.04
C ASN A 331 -2.34 7.07 13.20
N SER A 332 -3.41 6.31 12.98
CA SER A 332 -4.08 5.56 14.05
C SER A 332 -3.35 4.24 14.39
N GLU A 333 -3.51 3.79 15.62
CA GLU A 333 -2.99 2.48 16.06
C GLU A 333 -3.56 1.33 15.20
N ASP A 334 -4.87 1.37 14.90
CA ASP A 334 -5.53 0.39 14.04
C ASP A 334 -4.87 0.27 12.65
N ALA A 335 -4.41 1.39 12.07
CA ALA A 335 -3.73 1.37 10.79
C ALA A 335 -2.31 0.81 10.90
N MET A 336 -1.62 1.08 12.00
CA MET A 336 -0.28 0.55 12.30
C MET A 336 -0.29 -0.97 12.57
N GLU A 337 -1.40 -1.54 13.04
CA GLU A 337 -1.57 -2.99 13.21
C GLU A 337 -1.76 -3.75 11.88
N LEU A 338 -2.10 -3.04 10.80
CA LEU A 338 -2.21 -3.66 9.48
C LEU A 338 -0.83 -4.06 8.96
N HIS A 339 -0.78 -5.17 8.22
CA HIS A 339 0.41 -5.54 7.47
C HIS A 339 0.86 -4.37 6.55
N PRO A 340 2.16 -4.00 6.50
CA PRO A 340 2.62 -2.78 5.82
C PRO A 340 2.19 -2.64 4.36
N VAL A 341 2.24 -3.74 3.60
CA VAL A 341 1.74 -3.77 2.20
C VAL A 341 0.26 -3.45 2.10
N ARG A 342 -0.56 -3.99 3.01
CA ARG A 342 -2.00 -3.70 3.05
C ARG A 342 -2.26 -2.26 3.48
N TYR A 343 -1.55 -1.79 4.50
CA TYR A 343 -1.63 -0.41 4.97
C TYR A 343 -1.30 0.59 3.85
N ALA A 344 -0.18 0.41 3.15
CA ALA A 344 0.23 1.27 2.05
C ALA A 344 -0.75 1.23 0.86
N ALA A 345 -1.27 0.05 0.50
CA ALA A 345 -2.28 -0.08 -0.55
C ALA A 345 -3.60 0.64 -0.19
N LEU A 346 -4.04 0.57 1.07
CA LEU A 346 -5.22 1.28 1.53
C LEU A 346 -5.00 2.80 1.58
N ALA A 347 -3.83 3.25 2.03
CA ALA A 347 -3.48 4.66 2.02
C ALA A 347 -3.47 5.24 0.60
N HIS A 348 -2.89 4.50 -0.34
CA HIS A 348 -2.94 4.82 -1.76
C HIS A 348 -4.39 4.97 -2.25
N TYR A 349 -5.21 3.93 -2.05
CA TYR A 349 -6.61 3.92 -2.51
C TYR A 349 -7.40 5.09 -1.93
N LYS A 350 -7.33 5.31 -0.62
CA LYS A 350 -8.04 6.39 0.08
C LYS A 350 -7.70 7.76 -0.50
N LEU A 351 -6.41 8.05 -0.72
CA LEU A 351 -6.00 9.34 -1.29
C LEU A 351 -6.48 9.51 -2.75
N VAL A 352 -6.38 8.46 -3.58
CA VAL A 352 -6.90 8.50 -4.96
C VAL A 352 -8.42 8.69 -4.97
N HIS A 353 -9.13 8.07 -4.04
CA HIS A 353 -10.59 8.14 -3.94
C HIS A 353 -11.07 9.54 -3.52
N ILE A 354 -10.42 10.18 -2.55
CA ILE A 354 -10.68 11.58 -2.16
C ILE A 354 -10.39 12.53 -3.32
N HIS A 355 -9.33 12.25 -4.08
CA HIS A 355 -8.88 13.02 -5.24
C HIS A 355 -8.73 14.53 -4.93
N PRO A 356 -7.87 14.91 -3.96
CA PRO A 356 -7.85 16.27 -3.41
C PRO A 356 -7.27 17.33 -4.35
N PHE A 357 -6.54 16.96 -5.40
CA PHE A 357 -5.83 17.87 -6.31
C PHE A 357 -6.47 17.92 -7.70
N ILE A 358 -6.15 18.96 -8.50
CA ILE A 358 -6.68 19.08 -9.87
C ILE A 358 -6.03 18.08 -10.83
N ASP A 359 -4.74 17.80 -10.62
CA ASP A 359 -3.93 16.77 -11.27
C ASP A 359 -2.89 16.27 -10.24
N GLY A 360 -2.11 15.24 -10.56
CA GLY A 360 -1.04 14.74 -9.70
C GLY A 360 -1.50 13.73 -8.65
N ASN A 361 -2.81 13.47 -8.50
CA ASN A 361 -3.37 12.57 -7.49
C ASN A 361 -2.75 11.16 -7.57
N GLY A 362 -2.72 10.54 -8.75
CA GLY A 362 -2.15 9.20 -8.93
C GLY A 362 -0.65 9.14 -8.57
N ARG A 363 0.12 10.15 -9.01
CA ARG A 363 1.57 10.26 -8.74
C ARG A 363 1.84 10.45 -7.24
N THR A 364 1.13 11.37 -6.59
CA THR A 364 1.23 11.62 -5.15
C THR A 364 0.82 10.39 -4.33
N SER A 365 -0.25 9.69 -4.70
CA SER A 365 -0.68 8.47 -4.00
C SER A 365 0.34 7.33 -4.10
N ARG A 366 0.97 7.13 -5.27
CA ARG A 366 2.04 6.14 -5.42
C ARG A 366 3.30 6.52 -4.63
N LEU A 367 3.63 7.81 -4.55
CA LEU A 367 4.71 8.29 -3.69
C LEU A 367 4.42 8.10 -2.21
N LEU A 368 3.20 8.41 -1.74
CA LEU A 368 2.79 8.19 -0.36
C LEU A 368 2.85 6.69 -0.01
N MET A 369 2.32 5.83 -0.88
CA MET A 369 2.43 4.38 -0.74
C MET A 369 3.88 3.93 -0.56
N ASN A 370 4.79 4.44 -1.40
CA ASN A 370 6.21 4.09 -1.33
C ASN A 370 6.91 4.65 -0.10
N LEU A 371 6.57 5.85 0.37
CA LEU A 371 7.05 6.36 1.65
C LEU A 371 6.70 5.39 2.80
N LEU A 372 5.43 4.96 2.88
CA LEU A 372 4.97 4.05 3.95
C LEU A 372 5.67 2.70 3.89
N LEU A 373 5.83 2.14 2.68
CA LEU A 373 6.55 0.89 2.47
C LEU A 373 8.03 1.01 2.86
N MET A 374 8.69 2.09 2.46
CA MET A 374 10.09 2.34 2.78
C MET A 374 10.32 2.56 4.28
N GLN A 375 9.40 3.24 4.97
CA GLN A 375 9.43 3.34 6.43
C GLN A 375 9.30 1.99 7.13
N ALA A 376 8.59 1.03 6.50
CA ALA A 376 8.49 -0.34 6.97
C ALA A 376 9.65 -1.25 6.50
N GLY A 377 10.67 -0.72 5.80
CA GLY A 377 11.83 -1.48 5.33
C GLY A 377 11.61 -2.25 4.02
N TYR A 378 10.55 -1.94 3.27
CA TYR A 378 10.36 -2.45 1.91
C TYR A 378 11.04 -1.53 0.87
N PRO A 379 11.48 -2.05 -0.28
CA PRO A 379 11.91 -1.20 -1.38
C PRO A 379 10.72 -0.42 -1.97
N PRO A 380 10.95 0.73 -2.64
CA PRO A 380 9.90 1.45 -3.34
C PRO A 380 9.29 0.58 -4.45
N VAL A 381 7.98 0.37 -4.39
CA VAL A 381 7.26 -0.51 -5.32
C VAL A 381 7.09 0.15 -6.66
N ILE A 382 7.31 -0.64 -7.72
CA ILE A 382 7.16 -0.19 -9.10
C ILE A 382 5.92 -0.85 -9.70
N ILE A 383 4.91 -0.02 -10.00
CA ILE A 383 3.75 -0.44 -10.79
C ILE A 383 4.10 -0.24 -12.26
N ALA A 384 4.29 -1.34 -12.99
CA ALA A 384 4.65 -1.28 -14.40
C ALA A 384 3.55 -0.59 -15.23
N LYS A 385 3.93 0.30 -16.16
CA LYS A 385 2.97 1.00 -17.04
C LYS A 385 2.16 0.05 -17.92
N GLN A 386 2.70 -1.14 -18.20
CA GLN A 386 2.02 -2.23 -18.90
C GLN A 386 0.79 -2.73 -18.12
N HIS A 387 0.83 -2.64 -16.78
CA HIS A 387 -0.28 -3.00 -15.90
C HIS A 387 -1.26 -1.84 -15.67
N ARG A 388 -1.20 -0.74 -16.44
CA ARG A 388 -2.11 0.41 -16.32
C ARG A 388 -3.58 -0.02 -16.32
N HIS A 389 -3.98 -0.96 -17.18
CA HIS A 389 -5.36 -1.44 -17.22
C HIS A 389 -5.76 -2.19 -15.93
N LEU A 390 -4.87 -3.04 -15.39
CA LEU A 390 -5.12 -3.79 -14.15
C LEU A 390 -5.23 -2.84 -12.96
N TYR A 391 -4.33 -1.85 -12.91
CA TYR A 391 -4.32 -0.82 -11.89
C TYR A 391 -5.65 -0.07 -11.80
N TYR A 392 -6.17 0.44 -12.93
CA TYR A 392 -7.48 1.12 -12.93
C TYR A 392 -8.65 0.15 -12.71
N GLN A 393 -8.58 -1.07 -13.22
CA GLN A 393 -9.61 -2.09 -12.98
C GLN A 393 -9.75 -2.39 -11.48
N HIS A 394 -8.64 -2.56 -10.76
CA HIS A 394 -8.68 -2.84 -9.32
C HIS A 394 -9.11 -1.63 -8.49
N LEU A 395 -8.78 -0.40 -8.92
CA LEU A 395 -9.33 0.82 -8.30
C LEU A 395 -10.85 0.91 -8.51
N GLN A 396 -11.35 0.53 -9.68
CA GLN A 396 -12.79 0.49 -9.96
C GLN A 396 -13.49 -0.55 -9.06
N THR A 397 -12.94 -1.76 -8.91
CA THR A 397 -13.48 -2.77 -7.99
C THR A 397 -13.47 -2.29 -6.53
N ALA A 398 -12.43 -1.54 -6.14
CA ALA A 398 -12.36 -0.92 -4.82
C ALA A 398 -13.47 0.12 -4.60
N ASN A 399 -13.77 0.95 -5.60
CA ASN A 399 -14.90 1.89 -5.57
C ASN A 399 -16.26 1.17 -5.48
N GLU A 400 -16.36 -0.05 -6.00
CA GLU A 400 -17.55 -0.91 -5.91
C GLU A 400 -17.67 -1.66 -4.58
N GLY A 401 -16.70 -1.50 -3.68
CA GLY A 401 -16.75 -1.96 -2.29
C GLY A 401 -15.78 -3.08 -1.93
N ASP A 402 -15.00 -3.62 -2.88
CA ASP A 402 -13.99 -4.64 -2.58
C ASP A 402 -12.57 -4.15 -2.89
N VAL A 403 -11.85 -3.77 -1.84
CA VAL A 403 -10.45 -3.29 -1.92
C VAL A 403 -9.43 -4.42 -2.01
N ARG A 404 -9.81 -5.68 -1.74
CA ARG A 404 -8.86 -6.82 -1.66
C ARG A 404 -8.11 -7.06 -2.97
N PRO A 405 -8.73 -7.00 -4.17
CA PRO A 405 -8.01 -7.12 -5.43
C PRO A 405 -6.91 -6.06 -5.60
N PHE A 406 -7.15 -4.82 -5.17
CA PHE A 406 -6.14 -3.77 -5.21
C PHE A 406 -4.97 -4.06 -4.25
N VAL A 407 -5.27 -4.51 -3.03
CA VAL A 407 -4.23 -4.93 -2.06
C VAL A 407 -3.38 -6.07 -2.62
N ARG A 408 -3.99 -7.10 -3.22
CA ARG A 408 -3.25 -8.21 -3.86
C ARG A 408 -2.41 -7.72 -5.03
N PHE A 409 -2.93 -6.81 -5.84
CA PHE A 409 -2.19 -6.22 -6.95
C PHE A 409 -0.93 -5.48 -6.48
N ILE A 410 -1.06 -4.67 -5.41
CA ILE A 410 0.11 -4.01 -4.81
C ILE A 410 1.07 -5.04 -4.22
N ALA A 411 0.58 -6.06 -3.51
CA ALA A 411 1.40 -7.15 -2.98
C ALA A 411 2.22 -7.86 -4.07
N GLN A 412 1.60 -8.17 -5.21
CA GLN A 412 2.29 -8.75 -6.37
C GLN A 412 3.32 -7.79 -6.97
N CYS A 413 3.05 -6.48 -7.00
CA CYS A 413 4.05 -5.49 -7.43
C CYS A 413 5.23 -5.40 -6.44
N THR A 414 4.95 -5.49 -5.14
CA THR A 414 5.97 -5.54 -4.08
C THR A 414 6.84 -6.77 -4.23
N GLU A 415 6.24 -7.94 -4.42
CA GLU A 415 6.96 -9.20 -4.62
C GLU A 415 7.87 -9.16 -5.85
N ARG A 416 7.35 -8.69 -7.00
CA ARG A 416 8.16 -8.52 -8.22
C ARG A 416 9.34 -7.57 -8.00
N THR A 417 9.10 -6.49 -7.26
CA THR A 417 10.16 -5.53 -6.92
C THR A 417 11.22 -6.19 -6.05
N LEU A 418 10.83 -6.88 -4.98
CA LEU A 418 11.74 -7.64 -4.10
C LEU A 418 12.55 -8.69 -4.88
N ASN A 419 11.89 -9.47 -5.73
CA ASN A 419 12.55 -10.46 -6.59
C ASN A 419 13.63 -9.82 -7.46
N LEU A 420 13.37 -8.64 -8.05
CA LEU A 420 14.36 -7.93 -8.85
C LEU A 420 15.58 -7.52 -8.03
N TYR A 421 15.39 -7.02 -6.81
CA TYR A 421 16.49 -6.68 -5.92
C TYR A 421 17.31 -7.92 -5.53
N LEU A 422 16.64 -8.99 -5.08
CA LEU A 422 17.28 -10.23 -4.67
C LEU A 422 18.05 -10.89 -5.82
N TRP A 423 17.46 -10.91 -7.01
CA TRP A 423 18.11 -11.41 -8.22
C TRP A 423 19.29 -10.54 -8.64
N ALA A 424 19.21 -9.21 -8.50
CA ALA A 424 20.32 -8.32 -8.84
C ALA A 424 21.50 -8.51 -7.89
N THR A 425 21.24 -8.94 -6.66
CA THR A 425 22.25 -9.17 -5.61
C THR A 425 22.72 -10.61 -5.50
N SER A 426 22.12 -11.56 -6.23
CA SER A 426 22.63 -12.94 -6.28
C SER A 426 23.96 -12.99 -7.04
N GLU A 427 24.79 -14.00 -6.74
CA GLU A 427 26.14 -14.10 -7.27
C GLU A 427 26.11 -14.05 -8.82
N TYR A 428 26.74 -13.01 -9.40
CA TYR A 428 27.02 -12.82 -10.84
C TYR A 428 25.92 -12.25 -11.76
N SER A 429 25.04 -11.35 -11.30
CA SER A 429 24.29 -10.54 -12.28
C SER A 429 25.06 -9.29 -12.75
N HIS A 430 25.51 -9.30 -14.01
CA HIS A 430 26.13 -8.12 -14.65
C HIS A 430 25.11 -7.05 -15.10
N MET A 431 23.81 -7.36 -15.11
CA MET A 431 22.75 -6.50 -15.66
C MET A 431 21.51 -6.54 -14.78
N VAL A 432 20.92 -5.41 -14.40
CA VAL A 432 19.60 -5.38 -13.72
C VAL A 432 18.50 -5.23 -14.77
N PRO A 433 17.59 -6.20 -14.93
CA PRO A 433 16.58 -6.19 -15.98
C PRO A 433 15.48 -5.18 -15.66
N ALA A 434 14.73 -4.76 -16.68
CA ALA A 434 13.64 -3.81 -16.50
C ALA A 434 12.33 -4.51 -16.12
N ILE A 435 11.59 -3.99 -15.12
CA ILE A 435 10.29 -4.54 -14.69
C ILE A 435 9.27 -4.61 -15.83
N GLY A 436 9.47 -3.83 -16.89
CA GLY A 436 8.63 -3.85 -18.10
C GLY A 436 8.93 -4.96 -19.12
N GLU A 437 9.93 -5.82 -18.89
CA GLU A 437 10.25 -6.94 -19.78
C GLU A 437 9.24 -8.09 -19.62
N PRO A 438 8.83 -8.79 -20.71
CA PRO A 438 7.77 -9.79 -20.67
C PRO A 438 7.97 -10.87 -19.60
N GLN A 439 9.20 -11.36 -19.46
CA GLN A 439 9.60 -12.40 -18.50
C GLN A 439 9.36 -11.96 -17.04
N ILE A 440 9.57 -10.68 -16.75
CA ILE A 440 9.39 -10.12 -15.40
C ILE A 440 7.93 -9.78 -15.11
N LEU A 441 7.18 -9.38 -16.14
CA LEU A 441 5.75 -9.10 -16.01
C LEU A 441 4.96 -10.38 -15.67
N THR A 442 5.26 -11.50 -16.32
CA THR A 442 4.59 -12.79 -16.07
C THR A 442 5.03 -13.43 -14.76
N GLY A 443 6.21 -13.07 -14.24
CA GLY A 443 6.81 -13.72 -13.06
C GLY A 443 7.51 -15.05 -13.41
N GLU A 444 7.49 -15.46 -14.68
CA GLU A 444 8.16 -16.65 -15.17
C GLU A 444 9.69 -16.43 -15.14
N GLY A 445 10.41 -17.25 -14.35
CA GLY A 445 11.87 -17.23 -14.26
C GLY A 445 12.46 -16.82 -12.90
N PHE A 446 11.64 -16.35 -11.95
CA PHE A 446 12.10 -16.12 -10.57
C PHE A 446 11.86 -17.32 -9.64
N GLU A 447 10.97 -18.25 -10.01
CA GLU A 447 10.65 -19.45 -9.23
C GLU A 447 11.72 -20.55 -9.33
N ASP A 448 12.53 -20.55 -10.40
CA ASP A 448 13.56 -21.58 -10.65
C ASP A 448 14.95 -21.24 -10.03
N LEU A 449 15.07 -20.09 -9.33
CA LEU A 449 16.36 -19.53 -8.88
C LEU A 449 16.43 -19.20 -7.37
N LEU A 450 15.38 -19.53 -6.61
CA LEU A 450 15.35 -19.52 -5.13
C LEU A 450 15.25 -20.96 -4.63
#